data_AF-A0A0N4UR48-F1
#
_entry.id   AF-A0A0N4UR48-F1
#
_cell.length_a   1.000
_cell.length_b   1.000
_cell.length_c   1.000
_cell.angle_alpha   90.00
_cell.angle_beta   90.00
_cell.angle_gamma   90.00
#
_symmetry.space_group_name_H-M   'P 1'
#
loop_
_entity.id
_entity.type
_entity.pdbx_description
1 polymer ?
#
loop_
_entity_poly.entity_id
_entity_poly.type
_entity_poly.pdbx_seq_one_letter_code
_entity_poly.pdbx_strand_id
1 'polypeptide(L)'
;MFTFLLVLASLYNLANAGAADIDVCSVLVPVVAGGNQAAGAQFVRRPSVPVENCYDRDAPACFEIFKYANNEMQIIADNRVPTNGYKVPENCQKDAYKMLVRQMCPHTCATCCLTKEYNCQNATSISPLTSVCRDERLNCAAVRAANSCGGVFRTTMMQQCAKTCGYCA
;
A
#
# COMPACT_ATOMS: atom_id res chain seq x y z
N MET A 1 -2.78 -21.30 38.52
CA MET A 1 -1.83 -21.46 37.40
C MET A 1 -2.49 -21.61 36.03
N PHE A 2 -3.70 -22.18 35.89
CA PHE A 2 -4.39 -22.30 34.60
C PHE A 2 -4.82 -20.97 33.95
N THR A 3 -5.18 -19.96 34.76
CA THR A 3 -5.60 -18.65 34.26
C THR A 3 -4.46 -17.89 33.54
N PHE A 4 -3.23 -18.02 34.00
CA PHE A 4 -2.06 -17.42 33.33
C PHE A 4 -1.77 -18.06 31.97
N LEU A 5 -1.96 -19.38 31.84
CA LEU A 5 -1.77 -20.09 30.57
C LEU A 5 -2.83 -19.71 29.53
N LEU A 6 -4.08 -19.47 29.96
CA LEU A 6 -5.14 -18.98 29.06
C LEU A 6 -4.86 -17.56 28.57
N VAL A 7 -4.41 -16.65 29.45
CA VAL A 7 -4.03 -15.28 29.05
C VAL A 7 -2.84 -15.29 28.09
N LEU A 8 -1.82 -16.11 28.36
CA LEU A 8 -0.68 -16.30 27.45
C LEU A 8 -1.14 -16.91 26.11
N ALA A 9 -2.00 -17.92 26.10
CA ALA A 9 -2.52 -18.51 24.87
C ALA A 9 -3.37 -17.51 24.05
N SER A 10 -4.14 -16.64 24.70
CA SER A 10 -4.87 -15.55 24.03
C SER A 10 -3.92 -14.50 23.44
N LEU A 11 -2.82 -14.19 24.13
CA LEU A 11 -1.77 -13.30 23.62
C LEU A 11 -0.98 -13.95 22.46
N TYR A 12 -0.75 -15.26 22.51
CA TYR A 12 -0.11 -16.02 21.44
C TYR A 12 -0.98 -16.12 20.18
N ASN A 13 -2.30 -16.25 20.32
CA ASN A 13 -3.22 -16.18 19.17
C ASN A 13 -3.36 -14.76 18.60
N LEU A 14 -3.08 -13.72 19.39
CA LEU A 14 -2.94 -12.35 18.86
C LEU A 14 -1.71 -12.19 17.95
N ALA A 15 -0.71 -13.07 18.08
CA ALA A 15 0.58 -12.98 17.40
C ALA A 15 0.67 -13.71 16.06
N ASN A 16 -0.45 -14.14 15.45
CA ASN A 16 -0.44 -14.53 14.04
C ASN A 16 -0.19 -13.28 13.19
N ALA A 17 1.08 -13.02 12.94
CA ALA A 17 1.59 -12.01 12.05
C ALA A 17 1.63 -12.60 10.63
N GLY A 18 0.48 -12.82 10.00
CA GLY A 18 0.43 -13.17 8.58
C GLY A 18 0.31 -11.93 7.68
N ALA A 19 0.19 -12.17 6.39
CA ALA A 19 -0.21 -11.15 5.41
C ALA A 19 -1.65 -11.34 4.92
N ALA A 20 -2.42 -10.27 4.89
CA ALA A 20 -3.82 -10.24 4.47
C ALA A 20 -4.01 -9.35 3.24
N ASP A 21 -4.97 -9.70 2.38
CA ASP A 21 -5.45 -8.81 1.33
C ASP A 21 -6.20 -7.62 1.93
N ILE A 22 -6.09 -6.45 1.31
CA ILE A 22 -6.80 -5.26 1.75
C ILE A 22 -8.30 -5.33 1.38
N ASP A 23 -9.18 -5.11 2.36
CA ASP A 23 -10.63 -5.02 2.12
C ASP A 23 -11.12 -3.57 2.00
N VAL A 24 -10.56 -2.67 2.80
CA VAL A 24 -10.80 -1.23 2.84
C VAL A 24 -9.77 -0.47 1.99
N CYS A 25 -10.13 0.75 1.58
CA CYS A 25 -9.27 1.57 0.73
C CYS A 25 -8.80 0.84 -0.53
N SER A 26 -9.57 -0.10 -1.07
CA SER A 26 -9.16 -0.95 -2.18
C SER A 26 -9.90 -0.62 -3.48
N VAL A 27 -9.22 -0.82 -4.62
CA VAL A 27 -9.78 -0.79 -5.97
C VAL A 27 -9.34 -2.04 -6.73
N LEU A 28 -10.18 -2.52 -7.64
CA LEU A 28 -9.83 -3.61 -8.55
C LEU A 28 -9.15 -3.02 -9.79
N VAL A 29 -7.92 -3.47 -10.05
CA VAL A 29 -7.12 -3.03 -11.20
C VAL A 29 -6.98 -4.19 -12.19
N PRO A 30 -7.23 -3.98 -13.49
CA PRO A 30 -7.01 -5.01 -14.50
C PRO A 30 -5.52 -5.29 -14.67
N VAL A 31 -5.16 -6.57 -14.64
CA VAL A 31 -3.83 -7.07 -14.96
C VAL A 31 -3.85 -7.50 -16.42
N VAL A 32 -3.14 -6.76 -17.27
CA VAL A 32 -2.89 -7.19 -18.65
C VAL A 32 -1.75 -8.21 -18.59
N ALA A 33 -2.07 -9.50 -18.71
CA ALA A 33 -1.05 -10.53 -18.81
C ALA A 33 -0.27 -10.32 -20.11
N GLY A 34 0.97 -9.85 -20.00
CA GLY A 34 1.89 -9.76 -21.13
C GLY A 34 2.27 -11.17 -21.59
N GLY A 35 1.64 -11.66 -22.66
CA GLY A 35 2.02 -12.88 -23.37
C GLY A 35 0.91 -13.93 -23.47
N ASN A 36 0.45 -14.18 -24.71
CA ASN A 36 -0.23 -15.37 -25.27
C ASN A 36 -1.18 -16.26 -24.42
N GLN A 37 -1.66 -15.82 -23.26
CA GLN A 37 -2.69 -16.52 -22.51
C GLN A 37 -4.05 -15.87 -22.79
N ALA A 38 -5.00 -16.72 -23.17
CA ALA A 38 -6.32 -16.34 -23.62
C ALA A 38 -7.01 -15.38 -22.64
N ALA A 39 -7.73 -14.41 -23.21
CA ALA A 39 -8.41 -13.31 -22.55
C ALA A 39 -9.34 -13.77 -21.40
N GLY A 40 -8.80 -13.79 -20.19
CA GLY A 40 -9.54 -13.59 -18.95
C GLY A 40 -8.98 -12.35 -18.29
N ALA A 41 -9.78 -11.29 -18.12
CA ALA A 41 -9.33 -10.11 -17.40
C ALA A 41 -9.10 -10.50 -15.93
N GLN A 42 -7.85 -10.70 -15.53
CA GLN A 42 -7.50 -10.90 -14.14
C GLN A 42 -7.51 -9.54 -13.44
N PHE A 43 -8.20 -9.44 -12.31
CA PHE A 43 -8.20 -8.23 -11.49
C PHE A 43 -7.46 -8.47 -10.18
N VAL A 44 -6.70 -7.48 -9.74
CA VAL A 44 -6.02 -7.49 -8.45
C VAL A 44 -6.50 -6.34 -7.58
N ARG A 45 -6.56 -6.57 -6.26
CA ARG A 45 -6.87 -5.52 -5.28
C ARG A 45 -5.62 -4.69 -5.01
N ARG A 46 -5.75 -3.38 -5.19
CA ARG A 46 -4.68 -2.39 -4.94
C ARG A 46 -5.24 -1.25 -4.09
N PRO A 47 -4.39 -0.50 -3.36
CA PRO A 47 -4.82 0.67 -2.63
C PRO A 47 -5.42 1.70 -3.59
N SER A 48 -6.62 2.17 -3.27
CA SER A 48 -7.34 3.27 -3.92
C SER A 48 -6.54 4.57 -3.92
N VAL A 49 -5.72 4.75 -2.88
CA VAL A 49 -4.73 5.82 -2.76
C VAL A 49 -3.38 5.12 -2.61
N PRO A 50 -2.40 5.39 -3.50
CA PRO A 50 -1.04 4.88 -3.36
C PRO A 50 -0.54 5.11 -1.93
N VAL A 51 -0.02 4.07 -1.29
CA VAL A 51 0.31 4.16 0.15
C VAL A 51 1.32 5.27 0.42
N GLU A 52 2.18 5.53 -0.55
CA GLU A 52 3.28 6.47 -0.42
C GLU A 52 2.87 7.93 -0.59
N ASN A 53 1.59 8.17 -0.83
CA ASN A 53 1.01 9.50 -0.73
C ASN A 53 0.83 9.89 0.74
N CYS A 54 0.60 8.94 1.65
CA CYS A 54 0.48 9.24 3.07
C CYS A 54 1.67 8.72 3.87
N TYR A 55 1.73 9.10 5.14
CA TYR A 55 2.80 8.71 6.05
C TYR A 55 2.22 8.22 7.37
N ASP A 56 2.93 7.29 8.00
CA ASP A 56 2.65 6.88 9.36
C ASP A 56 3.01 8.01 10.33
N ARG A 57 2.11 8.28 11.27
CA ARG A 57 2.32 9.30 12.30
C ARG A 57 3.41 8.89 13.29
N ASP A 58 3.52 7.59 13.55
CA ASP A 58 4.53 6.98 14.40
C ASP A 58 5.06 5.71 13.73
N ALA A 59 5.96 5.89 12.76
CA ALA A 59 6.51 4.79 11.97
C ALA A 59 7.16 3.68 12.85
N PRO A 60 7.93 3.99 13.91
CA PRO A 60 8.43 2.96 14.83
C PRO A 60 7.31 2.15 15.51
N ALA A 61 6.26 2.79 16.03
CA ALA A 61 5.15 2.06 16.63
C ALA A 61 4.39 1.22 15.60
N CYS A 62 4.18 1.76 14.40
CA CYS A 62 3.53 1.03 13.31
C CYS A 62 4.31 -0.22 12.92
N PHE A 63 5.64 -0.13 12.83
CA PHE A 63 6.51 -1.26 12.54
C PHE A 63 6.40 -2.37 13.61
N GLU A 64 6.34 -2.01 14.89
CA GLU A 64 6.24 -3.00 15.97
C GLU A 64 4.85 -3.65 16.08
N ILE A 65 3.79 -2.87 15.86
CA ILE A 65 2.40 -3.33 16.00
C ILE A 65 1.95 -4.11 14.75
N PHE A 66 2.33 -3.62 13.57
CA PHE A 66 1.91 -4.13 12.26
C PHE A 66 3.14 -4.65 11.50
N LYS A 67 3.70 -5.74 12.00
CA LYS A 67 4.78 -6.48 11.33
C LYS A 67 4.26 -7.67 10.54
N TYR A 68 4.93 -7.97 9.45
CA TYR A 68 4.83 -9.26 8.77
C TYR A 68 5.52 -10.35 9.59
N ALA A 69 5.20 -11.62 9.32
CA ALA A 69 6.04 -12.71 9.85
C ALA A 69 7.45 -12.65 9.23
N ASN A 70 8.42 -13.25 9.92
CA ASN A 70 9.83 -13.22 9.51
C ASN A 70 10.08 -13.79 8.11
N ASN A 71 9.22 -14.70 7.62
CA ASN A 71 9.28 -15.33 6.30
C ASN A 71 8.50 -14.56 5.21
N GLU A 72 7.89 -13.43 5.54
CA GLU A 72 6.97 -12.69 4.66
C GLU A 72 7.57 -11.39 4.11
N MET A 73 8.87 -11.12 4.35
CA MET A 73 9.53 -9.90 3.87
C MET A 73 9.45 -9.71 2.34
N GLN A 74 9.31 -10.80 1.59
CA GLN A 74 9.10 -10.78 0.13
C GLN A 74 7.83 -10.00 -0.27
N ILE A 75 6.81 -9.95 0.58
CA ILE A 75 5.56 -9.23 0.31
C ILE A 75 5.81 -7.73 0.11
N ILE A 76 6.80 -7.16 0.78
CA ILE A 76 7.16 -5.75 0.57
C ILE A 76 7.65 -5.52 -0.87
N ALA A 77 8.38 -6.48 -1.44
CA ALA A 77 8.81 -6.43 -2.84
C ALA A 77 7.62 -6.69 -3.78
N ASP A 78 6.78 -7.69 -3.49
CA ASP A 78 5.62 -8.03 -4.30
C ASP A 78 4.60 -6.90 -4.37
N ASN A 79 4.40 -6.15 -3.29
CA ASN A 79 3.53 -4.98 -3.24
C ASN A 79 3.95 -3.87 -4.21
N ARG A 80 5.24 -3.80 -4.57
CA ARG A 80 5.75 -2.84 -5.57
C ARG A 80 5.41 -3.25 -6.99
N VAL A 81 5.06 -4.50 -7.24
CA VAL A 81 4.68 -5.02 -8.55
C VAL A 81 3.20 -4.70 -8.80
N PRO A 82 2.85 -3.88 -9.81
CA PRO A 82 1.46 -3.46 -10.04
C PRO A 82 0.51 -4.60 -10.40
N THR A 83 1.05 -5.69 -10.95
CA THR A 83 0.28 -6.88 -11.35
C THR A 83 -0.04 -7.81 -10.18
N ASN A 84 0.51 -7.55 -8.99
CA ASN A 84 0.27 -8.36 -7.80
C ASN A 84 -0.81 -7.72 -6.92
N GLY A 85 -1.61 -8.54 -6.24
CA GLY A 85 -2.50 -8.08 -5.17
C GLY A 85 -1.68 -7.46 -4.04
N TYR A 86 -2.14 -6.32 -3.52
CA TYR A 86 -1.48 -5.64 -2.42
C TYR A 86 -1.86 -6.29 -1.09
N LYS A 87 -0.85 -6.64 -0.29
CA LYS A 87 -1.03 -7.26 1.02
C LYS A 87 -0.49 -6.37 2.14
N VAL A 88 -1.11 -6.46 3.30
CA VAL A 88 -0.70 -5.77 4.54
C VAL A 88 -0.54 -6.79 5.66
N PRO A 89 0.12 -6.45 6.77
CA PRO A 89 0.11 -7.29 7.97
C PRO A 89 -1.34 -7.61 8.39
N GLU A 90 -1.61 -8.85 8.81
CA GLU A 90 -2.94 -9.33 9.17
C GLU A 90 -3.59 -8.47 10.27
N ASN A 91 -2.78 -7.98 11.21
CA ASN A 91 -3.23 -7.05 12.25
C ASN A 91 -3.85 -5.76 11.68
N CYS A 92 -3.46 -5.32 10.48
CA CYS A 92 -4.08 -4.16 9.84
C CYS A 92 -5.57 -4.37 9.53
N GLN A 93 -6.01 -5.63 9.36
CA GLN A 93 -7.39 -5.99 9.00
C GLN A 93 -8.26 -6.33 10.23
N LYS A 94 -7.67 -6.51 11.42
CA LYS A 94 -8.43 -6.86 12.63
C LYS A 94 -9.25 -5.66 13.12
N ASP A 95 -10.52 -5.91 13.45
CA ASP A 95 -11.44 -4.89 13.97
C ASP A 95 -10.88 -4.10 15.16
N ALA A 96 -10.17 -4.78 16.06
CA ALA A 96 -9.54 -4.18 17.24
C ALA A 96 -8.54 -3.06 16.92
N TYR A 97 -7.96 -3.06 15.71
CA TYR A 97 -6.96 -2.07 15.28
C TYR A 97 -7.50 -1.03 14.29
N LYS A 98 -8.76 -1.11 13.85
CA LYS A 98 -9.34 -0.22 12.82
C LYS A 98 -9.19 1.27 13.12
N MET A 99 -9.38 1.69 14.38
CA MET A 99 -9.16 3.09 14.76
C MET A 99 -7.68 3.46 14.74
N LEU A 100 -6.81 2.55 15.19
CA LEU A 100 -5.37 2.77 15.27
C LEU A 100 -4.74 2.89 13.88
N VAL A 101 -5.06 1.99 12.95
CA VAL A 101 -4.52 2.03 11.58
C VAL A 101 -4.85 3.35 10.88
N ARG A 102 -6.07 3.86 11.08
CA ARG A 102 -6.52 5.12 10.50
C ARG A 102 -5.81 6.34 11.09
N GLN A 103 -5.60 6.36 12.41
CA GLN A 103 -5.06 7.53 13.11
C GLN A 103 -3.54 7.59 13.14
N MET A 104 -2.88 6.44 13.07
CA MET A 104 -1.45 6.32 13.34
C MET A 104 -0.68 5.69 12.17
N CYS A 105 -1.24 4.66 11.52
CA CYS A 105 -0.51 3.82 10.58
C CYS A 105 -1.13 3.74 9.16
N PRO A 106 -1.53 4.87 8.53
CA PRO A 106 -2.23 4.82 7.25
C PRO A 106 -1.36 4.34 6.10
N HIS A 107 -0.04 4.53 6.16
CA HIS A 107 0.89 4.05 5.14
C HIS A 107 1.16 2.56 5.32
N THR A 108 1.56 2.13 6.53
CA THR A 108 1.85 0.72 6.84
C THR A 108 0.66 -0.20 6.57
N CYS A 109 -0.57 0.25 6.85
CA CYS A 109 -1.78 -0.54 6.65
C CYS A 109 -2.58 -0.21 5.40
N ALA A 110 -2.00 0.57 4.46
CA ALA A 110 -2.65 0.97 3.20
C ALA A 110 -4.03 1.64 3.37
N THR A 111 -4.21 2.41 4.45
CA THR A 111 -5.44 3.14 4.76
C THR A 111 -5.35 4.64 4.52
N CYS A 112 -4.45 5.08 3.64
CA CYS A 112 -4.32 6.50 3.25
C CYS A 112 -5.67 7.13 2.90
N CYS A 113 -6.56 6.40 2.22
CA CYS A 113 -7.87 6.92 1.85
C CYS A 113 -8.77 7.28 3.05
N LEU A 114 -8.46 6.83 4.28
CA LEU A 114 -9.19 7.18 5.50
C LEU A 114 -8.64 8.44 6.19
N THR A 115 -7.50 8.97 5.74
CA THR A 115 -6.96 10.21 6.27
C THR A 115 -7.75 11.40 5.73
N LYS A 116 -7.64 12.56 6.41
CA LYS A 116 -8.39 13.76 6.03
C LYS A 116 -7.96 14.30 4.67
N GLU A 117 -6.71 14.07 4.30
CA GLU A 117 -6.06 14.60 3.11
C GLU A 117 -6.51 13.85 1.84
N TYR A 118 -6.74 12.53 1.94
CA TYR A 118 -6.99 11.67 0.76
C TYR A 118 -8.40 11.11 0.66
N ASN A 119 -9.20 11.14 1.74
CA ASN A 119 -10.62 10.73 1.89
C ASN A 119 -11.20 9.85 0.77
N CYS A 120 -11.73 8.65 1.05
CA CYS A 120 -12.29 7.68 0.09
C CYS A 120 -13.12 8.28 -1.06
N GLN A 121 -13.85 9.36 -0.80
CA GLN A 121 -14.67 10.09 -1.77
C GLN A 121 -13.85 10.81 -2.85
N ASN A 122 -12.61 11.19 -2.53
CA ASN A 122 -11.61 11.74 -3.46
C ASN A 122 -10.81 10.65 -4.19
N ALA A 123 -10.94 9.36 -3.82
CA ALA A 123 -10.23 8.28 -4.52
C ALA A 123 -10.83 7.97 -5.91
N THR A 124 -12.00 8.54 -6.23
CA THR A 124 -12.61 8.47 -7.57
C THR A 124 -12.36 9.75 -8.38
N SER A 125 -12.02 10.87 -7.74
CA SER A 125 -11.70 12.16 -8.40
C SER A 125 -10.18 12.38 -8.55
N ILE A 126 -9.36 11.73 -7.73
CA ILE A 126 -8.03 11.30 -8.12
C ILE A 126 -8.30 10.14 -9.08
N SER A 127 -8.59 10.49 -10.34
CA SER A 127 -8.47 9.55 -11.46
C SER A 127 -7.26 8.66 -11.16
N PRO A 128 -7.32 7.35 -11.45
CA PRO A 128 -6.06 6.64 -11.57
C PRO A 128 -5.22 7.49 -12.54
N LEU A 129 -3.91 7.41 -12.49
CA LEU A 129 -3.08 7.96 -13.56
C LEU A 129 -3.35 7.26 -14.93
N THR A 130 -4.61 6.87 -15.21
CA THR A 130 -5.16 6.29 -16.42
C THR A 130 -5.85 7.31 -17.33
N SER A 131 -5.87 8.62 -17.04
CA SER A 131 -6.20 9.58 -18.11
C SER A 131 -4.97 10.07 -18.87
N VAL A 132 -3.79 10.19 -18.25
CA VAL A 132 -2.53 10.52 -18.97
C VAL A 132 -1.30 10.08 -18.14
N CYS A 133 -0.85 8.82 -18.23
CA CYS A 133 0.47 8.44 -17.70
C CYS A 133 1.57 9.07 -18.57
N ARG A 134 2.00 10.28 -18.23
CA ARG A 134 3.04 11.01 -18.97
C ARG A 134 3.97 11.75 -18.01
N ASP A 135 5.12 12.09 -18.55
CA ASP A 135 6.03 13.04 -17.93
C ASP A 135 5.60 14.44 -18.36
N GLU A 136 5.09 15.24 -17.43
CA GLU A 136 4.73 16.65 -17.66
C GLU A 136 5.97 17.55 -17.72
N ARG A 137 7.11 17.09 -17.18
CA ARG A 137 8.37 17.83 -17.16
C ARG A 137 9.36 17.30 -18.19
N LEU A 138 9.97 18.20 -18.97
CA LEU A 138 10.99 17.84 -19.98
C LEU A 138 12.23 17.13 -19.40
N ASN A 139 12.58 17.39 -18.12
CA ASN A 139 13.82 16.93 -17.50
C ASN A 139 13.67 15.70 -16.59
N CYS A 140 12.65 14.87 -16.82
CA CYS A 140 12.44 13.69 -15.97
C CYS A 140 13.60 12.69 -16.02
N ALA A 141 14.33 12.59 -17.14
CA ALA A 141 15.56 11.80 -17.20
C ALA A 141 16.61 12.25 -16.17
N ALA A 142 16.75 13.56 -15.94
CA ALA A 142 17.65 14.12 -14.93
C ALA A 142 17.14 13.86 -13.51
N VAL A 143 15.82 13.93 -13.29
CA VAL A 143 15.19 13.56 -12.01
C VAL A 143 15.51 12.11 -11.63
N ARG A 144 15.37 11.20 -12.59
CA ARG A 144 15.71 9.78 -12.39
C ARG A 144 17.20 9.60 -12.14
N ALA A 145 18.06 10.29 -12.90
CA ALA A 145 19.50 10.26 -12.68
C ALA A 145 19.90 10.80 -11.28
N ALA A 146 19.15 11.75 -10.74
CA ALA A 146 19.34 12.33 -9.41
C ALA A 146 18.67 11.53 -8.28
N ASN A 147 18.13 10.33 -8.53
CA ASN A 147 17.39 9.52 -7.55
C ASN A 147 16.26 10.28 -6.83
N SER A 148 15.65 11.27 -7.50
CA SER A 148 14.61 12.13 -6.93
C SER A 148 13.20 11.58 -7.10
N CYS A 149 13.05 10.38 -7.67
CA CYS A 149 11.79 9.64 -7.78
C CYS A 149 11.34 9.01 -6.45
N GLY A 150 11.71 9.58 -5.31
CA GLY A 150 11.41 9.01 -4.00
C GLY A 150 11.53 10.04 -2.88
N GLY A 151 11.28 9.58 -1.66
CA GLY A 151 11.34 10.42 -0.47
C GLY A 151 10.39 11.62 -0.55
N VAL A 152 10.90 12.78 -0.15
CA VAL A 152 10.16 14.05 -0.06
C VAL A 152 9.64 14.53 -1.41
N PHE A 153 10.29 14.15 -2.52
CA PHE A 153 9.90 14.59 -3.87
C PHE A 153 8.89 13.67 -4.55
N ARG A 154 8.54 12.53 -3.93
CA ARG A 154 7.68 11.50 -4.54
C ARG A 154 6.36 12.07 -5.05
N THR A 155 5.62 12.80 -4.22
CA THR A 155 4.32 13.39 -4.60
C THR A 155 4.46 14.34 -5.79
N THR A 156 5.50 15.17 -5.78
CA THR A 156 5.82 16.09 -6.89
C THR A 156 6.19 15.31 -8.16
N MET A 157 6.97 14.24 -8.04
CA MET A 157 7.39 13.42 -9.17
C MET A 157 6.26 12.55 -9.72
N MET A 158 5.27 12.17 -8.90
CA MET A 158 4.05 11.51 -9.38
C MET A 158 3.21 12.43 -10.27
N GLN A 159 3.30 13.75 -10.11
CA GLN A 159 2.63 14.72 -10.96
C GLN A 159 3.48 15.14 -12.17
N GLN A 160 4.81 15.22 -12.01
CA GLN A 160 5.70 15.79 -13.02
C GLN A 160 6.39 14.74 -13.90
N CYS A 161 6.70 13.58 -13.36
CA CYS A 161 7.57 12.57 -13.96
C CYS A 161 7.02 11.16 -13.74
N ALA A 162 5.70 11.02 -13.85
CA ALA A 162 4.99 9.81 -13.44
C ALA A 162 5.51 8.55 -14.15
N LYS A 163 5.71 8.68 -15.46
CA LYS A 163 6.18 7.60 -16.33
C LYS A 163 7.65 7.31 -16.09
N THR A 164 8.50 8.34 -16.05
CA THR A 164 9.94 8.18 -15.83
C THR A 164 10.26 7.62 -14.43
N CYS A 165 9.49 8.00 -13.41
CA CYS A 165 9.67 7.49 -12.06
C CYS A 165 8.96 6.15 -11.79
N GLY A 166 8.27 5.59 -12.80
CA GLY A 166 7.63 4.27 -12.72
C GLY A 166 6.38 4.22 -11.83
N TYR A 167 5.71 5.35 -11.62
CA TYR A 167 4.46 5.40 -10.85
C TYR A 167 3.23 4.99 -11.66
N CYS A 168 3.37 4.89 -12.98
CA CYS A 168 2.37 4.39 -13.92
C CYS A 168 3.07 3.84 -15.18
N ALA A 169 2.34 3.10 -16.01
CA ALA A 169 2.81 2.54 -17.29
C ALA A 169 1.88 2.97 -18.44
#